data_AF-A0A7H9C130-F1
#
_entry.id   AF-A0A7H9C130-F1
#
_cell.length_a   1.000
_cell.length_b   1.000
_cell.length_c   1.000
_cell.angle_alpha   90.00
_cell.angle_beta   90.00
_cell.angle_gamma   90.00
#
_symmetry.space_group_name_H-M   'P 1'
#
loop_
_entity.id
_entity.type
_entity.pdbx_description
1 polymer ?
#
loop_
_entity_poly.entity_id
_entity_poly.type
_entity_poly.pdbx_seq_one_letter_code
_entity_poly.pdbx_strand_id
1 'polypeptide(L)'
;MHRLIPLLLMTGMTLLPSPGLAQSGSPNAVCLPPEEPYVPSDDDGFREYADVVSADFERYFRELTEYFACMDGTRFAVFERAREVSKAHQAFWLRANNLGVAEKAAANQPDAVEERRQ
;
A
#
# COMPACT_ATOMS: atom_id res chain seq x y z
N MET A 1 -54.71 -23.50 -35.42
CA MET A 1 -54.52 -22.20 -34.73
C MET A 1 -53.17 -22.24 -34.02
N HIS A 2 -52.17 -21.58 -34.61
CA HIS A 2 -50.80 -21.45 -34.11
C HIS A 2 -50.69 -20.14 -33.34
N ARG A 3 -50.10 -20.14 -32.15
CA ARG A 3 -49.54 -18.93 -31.54
C ARG A 3 -48.13 -19.23 -31.03
N LEU A 4 -47.14 -18.80 -31.83
CA LEU A 4 -45.77 -18.57 -31.40
C LEU A 4 -45.75 -17.34 -30.48
N ILE A 5 -44.97 -17.41 -29.40
CA ILE A 5 -44.52 -16.24 -28.63
C ILE A 5 -42.98 -16.28 -28.66
N PRO A 6 -42.30 -15.21 -29.10
CA PRO A 6 -40.86 -15.23 -29.31
C PRO A 6 -40.09 -14.97 -28.01
N LEU A 7 -38.92 -15.57 -27.95
CA LEU A 7 -37.90 -15.46 -26.90
C LEU A 7 -37.33 -14.02 -26.90
N LEU A 8 -37.62 -13.23 -25.87
CA LEU A 8 -36.94 -11.94 -25.64
C LEU A 8 -35.57 -12.20 -25.00
N LEU A 9 -34.51 -12.04 -25.79
CA LEU A 9 -33.13 -11.94 -25.33
C LEU A 9 -32.91 -10.56 -24.69
N MET A 10 -33.01 -10.49 -23.36
CA MET A 10 -32.47 -9.38 -22.59
C MET A 10 -30.96 -9.61 -22.39
N THR A 11 -30.15 -9.12 -23.32
CA THR A 11 -28.70 -9.03 -23.15
C THR A 11 -28.41 -7.96 -22.09
N GLY A 12 -28.21 -8.40 -20.85
CA GLY A 12 -27.69 -7.56 -19.76
C GLY A 12 -26.25 -7.15 -20.07
N MET A 13 -26.04 -5.85 -20.26
CA MET A 13 -24.72 -5.24 -20.42
C MET A 13 -24.01 -5.28 -19.06
N THR A 14 -23.19 -6.31 -18.85
CA THR A 14 -22.37 -6.46 -17.64
C THR A 14 -21.26 -5.41 -17.67
N LEU A 15 -21.40 -4.37 -16.83
CA LEU A 15 -20.26 -3.51 -16.49
C LEU A 15 -19.23 -4.36 -15.75
N LEU A 16 -18.16 -4.74 -16.44
CA LEU A 16 -16.95 -5.26 -15.79
C LEU A 16 -16.33 -4.09 -15.02
N PRO A 17 -16.22 -4.15 -13.68
CA PRO A 17 -15.48 -3.15 -12.94
C PRO A 17 -14.04 -3.17 -13.46
N SER A 18 -13.57 -2.02 -13.94
CA SER A 18 -12.19 -1.90 -14.41
C SER A 18 -11.26 -2.22 -13.23
N PRO A 19 -10.30 -3.14 -13.38
CA PRO A 19 -9.30 -3.34 -12.34
C PRO A 19 -8.59 -2.01 -12.14
N GLY A 20 -8.75 -1.41 -10.96
CA GLY A 20 -8.04 -0.21 -10.58
C GLY A 20 -6.56 -0.45 -10.87
N LEU A 21 -5.95 0.44 -11.65
CA LEU A 21 -4.53 0.39 -11.96
C LEU A 21 -3.79 0.27 -10.63
N ALA A 22 -3.17 -0.89 -10.41
CA ALA A 22 -2.28 -1.08 -9.28
C ALA A 22 -1.16 -0.07 -9.47
N GLN A 23 -1.22 1.04 -8.72
CA GLN A 23 -0.16 2.02 -8.69
C GLN A 23 1.06 1.27 -8.17
N SER A 24 2.05 1.02 -9.04
CA SER A 24 3.33 0.49 -8.60
C SER A 24 3.97 1.55 -7.73
N GLY A 25 3.83 1.40 -6.41
CA GLY A 25 4.45 2.29 -5.44
C GLY A 25 5.97 2.26 -5.59
N SER A 26 6.61 3.38 -5.29
CA SER A 26 8.06 3.42 -5.15
C SER A 26 8.41 3.06 -3.71
N PRO A 27 9.42 2.21 -3.43
CA PRO A 27 9.86 1.93 -2.07
C PRO A 27 10.49 3.16 -1.40
N ASN A 28 10.75 4.23 -2.16
CA ASN A 28 11.33 5.48 -1.69
C ASN A 28 10.35 6.66 -1.86
N ALA A 29 9.05 6.41 -2.04
CA ALA A 29 8.09 7.51 -2.07
C ALA A 29 8.04 8.20 -0.71
N VAL A 30 7.90 9.53 -0.74
CA VAL A 30 7.64 10.33 0.46
C VAL A 30 6.15 10.61 0.49
N CYS A 31 5.46 10.05 1.47
CA CYS A 31 4.02 10.29 1.69
C CYS A 31 3.87 11.35 2.77
N LEU A 32 3.33 12.51 2.40
CA LEU A 32 3.10 13.62 3.33
C LEU A 32 1.65 13.55 3.85
N PRO A 33 1.44 13.61 5.18
CA PRO A 33 0.09 13.69 5.71
C PRO A 33 -0.55 15.06 5.33
N PRO A 34 -1.87 15.10 5.08
CA PRO A 34 -2.56 16.37 4.88
C PRO A 34 -2.58 17.22 6.16
N GLU A 35 -2.71 18.53 6.00
CA GLU A 35 -2.80 19.48 7.11
C GLU A 35 -4.19 19.42 7.77
N GLU A 36 -4.23 19.40 9.11
CA GLU A 36 -5.49 19.41 9.85
C GLU A 36 -6.21 20.76 9.70
N PRO A 37 -7.54 20.77 9.47
CA PRO A 37 -8.31 22.02 9.40
C PRO A 37 -8.23 22.81 10.71
N TYR A 38 -8.05 24.12 10.61
CA TYR A 38 -8.16 25.01 11.75
C TYR A 38 -9.62 25.39 12.01
N VAL A 39 -10.06 25.30 13.27
CA VAL A 39 -11.39 25.71 13.69
C VAL A 39 -11.26 26.89 14.66
N PRO A 40 -11.83 28.07 14.36
CA PRO A 40 -11.86 29.20 15.29
C PRO A 40 -12.48 28.80 16.64
N SER A 41 -11.89 29.26 17.73
CA SER A 41 -12.34 28.91 19.08
C SER A 41 -13.49 29.78 19.59
N ASP A 42 -13.69 30.96 19.01
CA ASP A 42 -14.77 31.89 19.38
C ASP A 42 -15.96 31.78 18.42
N ASP A 43 -17.16 32.04 18.96
CA ASP A 43 -18.42 31.89 18.23
C ASP A 43 -18.54 32.83 17.02
N ASP A 44 -17.97 34.03 17.09
CA ASP A 44 -18.06 35.01 16.02
C ASP A 44 -17.18 34.58 14.85
N GLY A 45 -15.94 34.15 15.11
CA GLY A 45 -15.06 33.56 14.12
C GLY A 45 -15.62 32.26 13.53
N PHE A 46 -16.26 31.41 14.35
CA PHE A 46 -16.92 30.21 13.84
C PHE A 46 -18.06 30.55 12.88
N ARG A 47 -18.93 31.51 13.23
CA ARG A 47 -20.05 31.93 12.36
C ARG A 47 -19.56 32.56 11.07
N GLU A 48 -18.52 33.39 11.14
CA GLU A 48 -17.97 34.09 9.98
C GLU A 48 -17.35 33.14 8.96
N TYR A 49 -16.66 32.09 9.43
CA TYR A 49 -15.86 31.20 8.57
C TYR A 49 -16.39 29.76 8.47
N ALA A 50 -17.65 29.49 8.86
CA ALA A 50 -18.19 28.13 8.89
C ALA A 50 -18.13 27.40 7.54
N ASP A 51 -18.32 28.12 6.44
CA ASP A 51 -18.23 27.59 5.07
C ASP A 51 -16.80 27.24 4.69
N VAL A 52 -15.82 28.09 5.03
CA VAL A 52 -14.39 27.87 4.82
C VAL A 52 -13.91 26.67 5.64
N VAL A 53 -14.25 26.62 6.93
CA VAL A 53 -13.90 25.49 7.82
C VAL A 53 -14.47 24.18 7.27
N SER A 54 -15.74 24.18 6.82
CA SER A 54 -16.35 23.00 6.19
C SER A 54 -15.60 22.58 4.93
N ALA A 55 -15.22 23.51 4.05
CA ALA A 55 -14.47 23.20 2.85
C ALA A 55 -13.08 22.62 3.15
N ASP A 56 -12.44 23.09 4.22
CA ASP A 56 -11.14 22.60 4.67
C ASP A 56 -11.21 21.16 5.20
N PHE A 57 -12.26 20.80 5.93
CA PHE A 57 -12.53 19.39 6.29
C PHE A 57 -12.70 18.50 5.06
N GLU A 58 -13.48 18.93 4.08
CA GLU A 58 -13.69 18.17 2.85
C GLU A 58 -12.42 18.06 1.99
N ARG A 59 -11.52 19.04 2.07
CA ARG A 59 -10.18 18.96 1.47
C ARG A 59 -9.31 17.94 2.20
N TYR A 60 -9.24 18.02 3.54
CA TYR A 60 -8.47 17.09 4.37
C TYR A 60 -8.83 15.62 4.09
N PHE A 61 -10.12 15.26 4.08
CA PHE A 61 -10.52 13.87 3.86
C PHE A 61 -10.22 13.35 2.45
N ARG A 62 -10.25 14.24 1.44
CA ARG A 62 -9.87 13.90 0.07
C ARG A 62 -8.38 13.58 -0.01
N GLU A 63 -7.55 14.47 0.52
CA GLU A 63 -6.09 14.32 0.54
C GLU A 63 -5.66 13.13 1.41
N LEU A 64 -6.41 12.81 2.46
CA LEU A 64 -6.15 11.64 3.31
C LEU A 64 -6.25 10.32 2.53
N THR A 65 -7.16 10.23 1.56
CA THR A 65 -7.27 9.06 0.68
C THR A 65 -6.03 8.89 -0.20
N GLU A 66 -5.51 9.99 -0.73
CA GLU A 66 -4.29 9.99 -1.54
C GLU A 66 -3.05 9.63 -0.69
N TYR A 67 -2.99 10.14 0.54
CA TYR A 67 -1.96 9.80 1.52
C TYR A 67 -1.94 8.29 1.81
N PHE A 68 -3.09 7.68 2.09
CA PHE A 68 -3.15 6.24 2.34
C PHE A 68 -2.77 5.42 1.10
N ALA A 69 -3.21 5.81 -0.09
CA ALA A 69 -2.81 5.14 -1.32
C ALA A 69 -1.28 5.17 -1.53
N CYS A 70 -0.64 6.31 -1.23
CA CYS A 70 0.82 6.42 -1.25
C CYS A 70 1.49 5.47 -0.23
N MET A 71 1.00 5.47 1.01
CA MET A 71 1.54 4.66 2.10
C MET A 71 1.45 3.16 1.79
N ASP A 72 0.30 2.71 1.31
CA ASP A 72 0.09 1.30 0.96
C ASP A 72 0.94 0.87 -0.24
N GLY A 73 1.05 1.73 -1.26
CA GLY A 73 1.93 1.49 -2.40
C GLY A 73 3.40 1.35 -1.99
N THR A 74 3.86 2.24 -1.10
CA THR A 74 5.24 2.22 -0.58
C THR A 74 5.49 0.96 0.24
N ARG A 75 4.56 0.62 1.14
CA ARG A 75 4.61 -0.60 1.95
C ARG A 75 4.71 -1.85 1.09
N PHE A 76 3.89 -1.96 0.04
CA PHE A 76 3.94 -3.06 -0.91
C PHE A 76 5.32 -3.15 -1.60
N ALA A 77 5.83 -2.03 -2.09
CA ALA A 77 7.12 -2.00 -2.78
C ALA A 77 8.30 -2.38 -1.87
N VAL A 78 8.29 -1.92 -0.61
CA VAL A 78 9.30 -2.30 0.39
C VAL A 78 9.21 -3.79 0.71
N PHE A 79 8.01 -4.37 0.82
CA PHE A 79 7.86 -5.81 1.02
C PHE A 79 8.46 -6.63 -0.12
N GLU A 80 8.19 -6.27 -1.37
CA GLU A 80 8.80 -6.95 -2.51
C GLU A 80 10.33 -6.83 -2.50
N ARG A 81 10.85 -5.65 -2.14
CA ARG A 81 12.31 -5.49 -1.98
C ARG A 81 12.86 -6.38 -0.87
N ALA A 82 12.18 -6.48 0.26
CA ALA A 82 12.56 -7.35 1.36
C ALA A 82 12.61 -8.81 0.91
N ARG A 83 11.62 -9.29 0.14
CA ARG A 83 11.61 -10.65 -0.42
C ARG A 83 12.85 -10.93 -1.27
N GLU A 84 13.23 -10.01 -2.16
CA GLU A 84 14.42 -10.18 -3.00
C GLU A 84 15.72 -10.16 -2.19
N VAL A 85 15.83 -9.28 -1.19
CA VAL A 85 16.99 -9.26 -0.29
C VAL A 85 17.06 -10.53 0.56
N SER A 86 15.93 -11.09 1.00
CA SER A 86 15.89 -12.38 1.71
C SER A 86 16.40 -13.54 0.85
N LYS A 87 16.05 -13.60 -0.45
CA LYS A 87 16.59 -14.60 -1.37
C LYS A 87 18.10 -14.45 -1.53
N ALA A 88 18.58 -13.21 -1.71
CA ALA A 88 20.01 -12.94 -1.80
C ALA A 88 20.76 -13.33 -0.51
N HIS A 89 20.16 -13.09 0.65
CA HIS A 89 20.68 -13.51 1.94
C HIS A 89 20.78 -15.04 2.06
N GLN A 90 19.73 -15.77 1.65
CA GLN A 90 19.76 -17.24 1.60
C GLN A 90 20.88 -17.76 0.68
N ALA A 91 21.02 -17.19 -0.52
CA ALA A 91 22.07 -17.56 -1.46
C ALA A 91 23.48 -17.26 -0.93
N PHE A 92 23.66 -16.13 -0.24
CA PHE A 92 24.90 -15.79 0.44
C PHE A 92 25.32 -16.89 1.43
N TRP A 93 24.39 -17.33 2.28
CA TRP A 93 24.69 -18.33 3.30
C TRP A 93 24.91 -19.72 2.73
N LEU A 94 24.17 -20.11 1.69
CA LEU A 94 24.45 -21.34 0.95
C LEU A 94 25.90 -21.34 0.43
N ARG A 95 26.34 -20.23 -0.17
CA ARG A 95 27.71 -20.10 -0.65
C ARG A 95 28.75 -20.10 0.48
N ALA A 96 28.47 -19.38 1.57
CA ALA A 96 29.36 -19.33 2.73
C ALA A 96 29.58 -20.72 3.35
N ASN A 97 28.51 -21.51 3.46
CA ASN A 97 28.56 -22.90 3.92
C ASN A 97 29.42 -23.77 2.98
N ASN A 98 29.16 -23.69 1.67
CA ASN A 98 29.90 -24.48 0.67
C ASN A 98 31.41 -24.17 0.63
N LEU A 99 31.79 -22.95 1.01
CA LEU A 99 33.19 -22.52 1.08
C LEU A 99 33.82 -22.72 2.47
N GLY A 100 33.07 -23.22 3.46
CA GLY A 100 33.56 -23.38 4.84
C GLY A 100 33.86 -22.06 5.56
N VAL A 101 33.25 -20.95 5.15
CA VAL A 101 33.49 -19.61 5.72
C VAL A 101 32.31 -19.07 6.52
N ALA A 102 31.30 -19.90 6.81
CA ALA A 102 30.07 -19.49 7.50
C ALA A 102 30.32 -18.95 8.92
N GLU A 103 31.20 -19.57 9.69
CA GLU A 103 31.57 -19.09 11.03
C GLU A 103 32.19 -17.70 10.99
N LYS A 104 33.11 -17.46 10.03
CA LYS A 104 33.69 -16.14 9.80
C LYS A 104 32.64 -15.11 9.39
N ALA A 105 31.67 -15.50 8.55
CA ALA A 105 30.58 -14.62 8.14
C ALA A 105 29.61 -14.30 9.29
N ALA A 106 29.48 -15.19 10.28
CA ALA A 106 28.61 -15.02 11.44
C ALA A 106 29.29 -14.38 12.66
N ALA A 107 30.54 -13.93 12.54
CA ALA A 107 31.33 -13.44 13.68
C ALA A 107 30.65 -12.31 14.48
N ASN A 108 29.71 -11.57 13.87
CA ASN A 108 28.96 -10.49 14.52
C ASN A 108 27.47 -10.84 14.78
N GLN A 109 27.03 -12.06 14.44
CA GLN A 109 25.67 -12.58 14.62
C GLN A 109 25.73 -14.10 14.90
N PRO A 110 26.08 -14.50 16.14
CA PRO A 110 26.32 -15.90 16.50
C PRO A 110 25.06 -16.77 16.44
N ASP A 111 23.88 -16.17 16.60
CA ASP A 111 22.56 -16.80 16.47
C ASP A 111 22.23 -17.24 15.03
N ALA A 112 22.78 -16.54 14.02
CA ALA A 112 22.54 -16.86 12.61
C ALA A 112 23.09 -18.23 12.16
N VAL A 113 23.98 -18.86 12.94
CA VAL A 113 24.51 -20.20 12.65
C VAL A 113 23.67 -21.29 13.31
N GLU A 114 23.22 -21.06 14.54
CA GLU A 114 22.56 -22.06 15.37
C GLU A 114 21.16 -22.41 14.84
N GLU A 115 20.40 -21.40 14.37
CA GLU A 115 19.07 -21.59 13.79
C GLU A 115 19.10 -22.35 12.45
N ARG A 116 20.26 -22.41 11.78
CA ARG A 116 20.45 -23.14 10.50
C ARG A 116 21.06 -24.52 10.65
N ARG A 117 21.42 -24.93 11.87
CA ARG A 117 21.96 -26.25 12.17
C ARG A 117 20.85 -27.26 12.54
N GLN A 118 19.64 -26.76 12.83
CA GLN A 118 18.41 -27.51 13.10
C GLN A 118 17.64 -27.78 11.81
#